data_AF-A0A9Q4FJ84-F1
#
_entry.id   AF-A0A9Q4FJ84-F1
#
_cell.length_a   1.000
_cell.length_b   1.000
_cell.length_c   1.000
_cell.angle_alpha   90.00
_cell.angle_beta   90.00
_cell.angle_gamma   90.00
#
_symmetry.space_group_name_H-M   'P 1'
#
loop_
_entity.id
_entity.type
_entity.pdbx_description
1 polymer ?
#
loop_
_entity_poly.entity_id
_entity_poly.type
_entity_poly.pdbx_seq_one_letter_code
_entity_poly.pdbx_strand_id
1 'polypeptide(L)'
;MSRIVSVAATQMACSWDLEANIETAEKLVREAAAKGAQIILIQELFETPYFCQKPNADYLQLATTLESNVAIKHFQKIAKELQVVLPISFFELAGRARFNTIAIIDADGTNLGIYRKSHIPDGPG
;
A
#
# COMPACT_ATOMS: atom_id res chain seq x y z
N MET A 1 7.81 -29.23 -14.23
CA MET A 1 8.06 -28.85 -12.82
C MET A 1 7.03 -27.81 -12.42
N SER A 2 6.50 -27.86 -11.20
CA SER A 2 5.58 -26.83 -10.69
C SER A 2 6.35 -25.55 -10.35
N ARG A 3 5.76 -24.39 -10.65
CA ARG A 3 6.33 -23.09 -10.25
C ARG A 3 6.03 -22.86 -8.77
N ILE A 4 7.07 -22.80 -7.94
CA ILE A 4 6.97 -22.49 -6.51
C ILE A 4 7.04 -20.97 -6.32
N VAL A 5 6.18 -20.42 -5.46
CA VAL A 5 6.14 -18.99 -5.13
C VAL A 5 6.06 -18.83 -3.61
N SER A 6 6.98 -18.06 -3.05
CA SER A 6 6.96 -17.69 -1.64
C SER A 6 6.25 -16.35 -1.45
N VAL A 7 5.38 -16.25 -0.44
CA VAL A 7 4.60 -15.05 -0.14
C VAL A 7 4.79 -14.63 1.32
N ALA A 8 4.59 -13.34 1.61
CA ALA A 8 4.63 -12.82 2.97
C ALA A 8 3.47 -11.83 3.23
N ALA A 9 2.98 -11.85 4.46
CA ALA A 9 2.11 -10.82 5.03
C ALA A 9 2.90 -10.08 6.11
N THR A 10 2.84 -8.75 6.10
CA THR A 10 3.47 -7.91 7.12
C THR A 10 2.42 -7.40 8.12
N GLN A 11 2.88 -6.95 9.29
CA GLN A 11 2.03 -6.31 10.29
C GLN A 11 2.82 -5.21 11.01
N MET A 12 2.24 -4.01 11.09
CA MET A 12 2.84 -2.86 11.75
C MET A 12 1.80 -1.98 12.44
N ALA A 13 2.27 -1.18 13.41
CA ALA A 13 1.51 -0.05 13.91
C ALA A 13 1.69 1.15 12.97
N CYS A 14 0.64 1.97 12.82
CA CYS A 14 0.66 3.18 12.01
C CYS A 14 0.44 4.41 12.90
N SER A 15 1.13 5.50 12.58
CA SER A 15 0.99 6.81 13.23
C SER A 15 0.58 7.88 12.22
N TRP A 16 0.42 9.13 12.65
CA TRP A 16 0.18 10.26 11.75
C TRP A 16 1.45 10.77 11.05
N ASP A 17 2.60 10.16 11.32
CA ASP A 17 3.85 10.40 10.60
C ASP A 17 3.94 9.46 9.38
N LEU A 18 3.68 10.04 8.20
CA LEU A 18 3.69 9.33 6.92
C LEU A 18 5.07 8.72 6.61
N GLU A 19 6.13 9.47 6.84
CA GLU A 19 7.49 9.04 6.50
C GLU A 19 7.90 7.87 7.41
N ALA A 20 7.64 7.95 8.71
CA ALA A 20 7.89 6.86 9.64
C ALA A 20 7.09 5.58 9.31
N ASN A 21 5.85 5.72 8.82
CA ASN A 21 5.06 4.58 8.35
C ASN A 21 5.69 3.93 7.10
N ILE A 22 6.13 4.73 6.13
CA ILE A 22 6.80 4.23 4.92
C ILE A 22 8.11 3.52 5.28
N GLU A 23 8.93 4.10 6.14
CA GLU A 23 10.19 3.50 6.61
C GLU A 23 9.95 2.16 7.33
N THR A 24 8.94 2.11 8.20
CA THR A 24 8.57 0.87 8.91
C THR A 24 8.10 -0.21 7.94
N ALA A 25 7.25 0.15 6.97
CA ALA A 25 6.78 -0.77 5.95
C ALA A 25 7.93 -1.28 5.07
N GLU A 26 8.85 -0.41 4.65
CA GLU A 26 10.04 -0.80 3.89
C GLU A 26 10.91 -1.79 4.67
N LYS A 27 11.16 -1.53 5.95
CA LYS A 27 11.93 -2.44 6.80
C LYS A 27 11.31 -3.84 6.80
N LEU A 28 10.00 -3.95 6.98
CA LEU A 28 9.29 -5.24 6.95
C LEU A 28 9.33 -5.91 5.57
N VAL A 29 9.24 -5.13 4.49
CA VAL A 29 9.41 -5.63 3.12
C VAL A 29 10.81 -6.21 2.91
N ARG A 30 11.87 -5.49 3.34
CA ARG A 30 13.25 -5.96 3.25
C ARG A 30 13.48 -7.23 4.07
N GLU A 31 12.94 -7.30 5.28
CA GLU A 31 13.00 -8.50 6.11
C GLU A 31 12.30 -9.71 5.46
N ALA A 32 11.14 -9.50 4.83
CA ALA A 32 10.43 -10.56 4.11
C ALA A 32 11.18 -11.00 2.84
N ALA A 33 11.71 -10.06 2.06
CA ALA A 33 12.55 -10.34 0.90
C ALA A 33 13.81 -11.13 1.28
N ALA A 34 14.49 -10.76 2.38
CA ALA A 34 15.65 -11.49 2.90
C ALA A 34 15.33 -12.94 3.33
N LYS A 35 14.06 -13.23 3.64
CA LYS A 35 13.55 -14.59 3.92
C LYS A 35 13.07 -15.32 2.65
N GLY A 36 13.25 -14.73 1.47
CA GLY A 36 12.92 -15.33 0.17
C GLY A 36 11.48 -15.11 -0.30
N ALA A 37 10.73 -14.16 0.28
CA ALA A 37 9.41 -13.82 -0.22
C ALA A 37 9.49 -13.12 -1.59
N GLN A 38 8.59 -13.49 -2.50
CA GLN A 38 8.51 -12.96 -3.87
C GLN A 38 7.30 -12.04 -4.06
N ILE A 39 6.25 -12.21 -3.23
CA ILE A 39 5.10 -11.32 -3.17
C ILE A 39 4.89 -10.94 -1.70
N ILE A 40 4.90 -9.65 -1.40
CA ILE A 40 4.85 -9.15 -0.02
C ILE A 40 3.69 -8.16 0.11
N LEU A 41 2.76 -8.45 1.02
CA LEU A 41 1.56 -7.64 1.24
C LEU A 41 1.70 -6.76 2.49
N ILE A 42 1.53 -5.45 2.30
CA ILE A 42 1.40 -4.45 3.36
C ILE A 42 -0.09 -4.21 3.67
N GLN A 43 -0.41 -3.87 4.92
CA GLN A 43 -1.78 -3.65 5.39
C GLN A 43 -2.48 -2.44 4.72
N GLU A 44 -3.81 -2.45 4.77
CA GLU A 44 -4.68 -1.39 4.22
C GLU A 44 -4.37 0.00 4.81
N LEU A 45 -4.32 1.02 3.94
CA LEU A 45 -4.19 2.44 4.31
C LEU A 45 -3.05 2.74 5.31
N PHE A 46 -1.96 1.98 5.24
CA PHE A 46 -0.85 2.02 6.20
C PHE A 46 -0.14 3.38 6.31
N GLU A 47 -0.38 4.29 5.38
CA GLU A 47 0.13 5.66 5.36
C GLU A 47 -0.35 6.51 6.56
N THR A 48 -1.41 6.10 7.26
CA THR A 48 -2.02 6.83 8.38
C THR A 48 -2.60 5.85 9.42
N PRO A 49 -3.02 6.31 10.62
CA PRO A 49 -3.93 5.52 11.44
C PRO A 49 -5.26 5.35 10.71
N TYR A 50 -6.02 4.30 11.05
CA TYR A 50 -7.30 4.05 10.39
C TYR A 50 -8.32 5.16 10.69
N PHE A 51 -8.34 6.17 9.81
CA PHE A 51 -9.09 7.42 9.97
C PHE A 51 -10.60 7.26 9.74
N CYS A 52 -11.02 6.14 9.15
CA CYS A 52 -12.43 5.87 8.83
C CYS A 52 -13.34 5.66 10.06
N GLN A 53 -12.77 5.67 11.28
CA GLN A 53 -13.54 5.53 12.53
C GLN A 53 -14.52 6.67 12.79
N LYS A 54 -14.25 7.86 12.24
CA LYS A 54 -15.10 9.04 12.46
C LYS A 54 -15.33 9.79 11.15
N PRO A 55 -16.57 10.25 10.89
CA PRO A 55 -16.82 11.18 9.80
C PRO A 55 -16.06 12.50 10.06
N ASN A 56 -15.11 12.82 9.20
CA ASN A 56 -14.42 14.11 9.19
C ASN A 56 -14.15 14.51 7.74
N ALA A 57 -14.65 15.69 7.33
CA ALA A 57 -14.46 16.21 5.99
C ALA A 57 -12.98 16.47 5.65
N ASP A 58 -12.15 16.77 6.65
CA ASP A 58 -10.73 17.04 6.45
C ASP A 58 -9.96 15.80 5.99
N TYR A 59 -10.43 14.58 6.35
CA TYR A 59 -9.80 13.34 5.88
C TYR A 59 -9.91 13.15 4.37
N LEU A 60 -10.83 13.84 3.70
CA LEU A 60 -10.91 13.85 2.23
C LEU A 60 -9.68 14.47 1.57
N GLN A 61 -8.87 15.24 2.31
CA GLN A 61 -7.61 15.83 1.84
C GLN A 61 -6.44 14.84 1.87
N LEU A 62 -6.59 13.70 2.56
CA LEU A 62 -5.58 12.64 2.58
C LEU A 62 -5.47 11.91 1.23
N ALA A 63 -6.47 12.03 0.36
CA ALA A 63 -6.48 11.38 -0.93
C ALA A 63 -5.45 11.99 -1.89
N THR A 64 -4.70 11.15 -2.58
CA THR A 64 -3.67 11.55 -3.56
C THR A 64 -3.92 10.90 -4.90
N THR A 65 -3.43 11.48 -6.00
CA THR A 65 -3.46 10.77 -7.29
C THR A 65 -2.40 9.67 -7.27
N LEU A 66 -2.56 8.66 -8.12
CA LEU A 66 -1.58 7.59 -8.26
C LEU A 66 -0.17 8.14 -8.56
N GLU A 67 -0.09 9.18 -9.41
CA GLU A 67 1.16 9.81 -9.84
C GLU A 67 1.75 10.74 -8.78
N SER A 68 0.97 11.22 -7.81
CA SER A 68 1.45 12.11 -6.75
C SER A 68 1.77 11.37 -5.45
N ASN A 69 1.18 10.19 -5.22
CA ASN A 69 1.37 9.43 -3.98
C ASN A 69 2.84 9.07 -3.75
N VAL A 70 3.35 9.44 -2.57
CA VAL A 70 4.77 9.27 -2.21
C VAL A 70 5.12 7.82 -1.90
N ALA A 71 4.21 7.07 -1.25
CA ALA A 71 4.40 5.67 -0.93
C ALA A 71 4.48 4.81 -2.20
N ILE A 72 3.62 5.06 -3.20
CA ILE A 72 3.67 4.37 -4.49
C ILE A 72 5.04 4.55 -5.16
N LYS A 73 5.51 5.79 -5.31
CA LYS A 73 6.82 6.08 -5.92
C LYS A 73 7.97 5.44 -5.17
N HIS A 74 7.89 5.43 -3.85
CA HIS A 74 8.87 4.79 -2.98
C HIS A 74 8.93 3.29 -3.23
N PHE A 75 7.80 2.61 -3.12
CA PHE A 75 7.73 1.16 -3.26
C PHE A 75 7.95 0.65 -4.68
N GLN A 76 7.77 1.47 -5.72
CA GLN A 76 8.25 1.15 -7.07
C GLN A 76 9.77 0.96 -7.13
N LYS A 77 10.53 1.80 -6.42
CA LYS A 77 12.00 1.68 -6.35
C LYS A 77 12.39 0.44 -5.54
N ILE A 78 11.73 0.22 -4.40
CA ILE A 78 11.99 -0.92 -3.52
C ILE A 78 11.65 -2.26 -4.19
N ALA A 79 10.50 -2.35 -4.88
CA ALA A 79 10.12 -3.54 -5.63
C ALA A 79 11.18 -3.93 -6.66
N LYS A 80 11.66 -2.94 -7.44
CA LYS A 80 12.72 -3.12 -8.43
C LYS A 80 14.06 -3.52 -7.81
N GLU A 81 14.44 -2.87 -6.72
CA GLU A 81 15.69 -3.15 -6.01
C GLU A 81 15.73 -4.58 -5.47
N LEU A 82 14.64 -5.02 -4.86
CA LEU A 82 14.54 -6.32 -4.20
C LEU A 82 14.04 -7.44 -5.13
N GLN A 83 13.58 -7.10 -6.33
CA GLN A 83 12.94 -8.00 -7.29
C GLN A 83 11.72 -8.75 -6.72
N VAL A 84 10.82 -8.00 -6.06
CA VAL A 84 9.60 -8.53 -5.43
C VAL A 84 8.35 -7.79 -5.88
N VAL A 85 7.22 -8.48 -5.92
CA VAL A 85 5.91 -7.89 -6.19
C VAL A 85 5.33 -7.27 -4.92
N LEU A 86 4.86 -6.02 -5.02
CA LEU A 86 4.29 -5.25 -3.91
C LEU A 86 2.90 -4.69 -4.26
N PRO A 87 1.83 -5.23 -3.67
CA PRO A 87 0.53 -4.58 -3.64
C PRO A 87 0.54 -3.43 -2.62
N ILE A 88 0.36 -2.19 -3.06
CA ILE A 88 0.42 -1.00 -2.21
C ILE A 88 -0.95 -0.33 -2.10
N SER A 89 -1.53 -0.35 -0.91
CA SER A 89 -2.80 0.31 -0.59
C SER A 89 -2.61 1.81 -0.38
N PHE A 90 -3.49 2.63 -0.95
CA PHE A 90 -3.51 4.07 -0.78
C PHE A 90 -4.93 4.64 -0.91
N PHE A 91 -5.14 5.87 -0.43
CA PHE A 91 -6.38 6.60 -0.62
C PHE A 91 -6.31 7.42 -1.92
N GLU A 92 -7.03 6.97 -2.96
CA GLU A 92 -6.94 7.53 -4.30
C GLU A 92 -7.86 8.74 -4.49
N LEU A 93 -7.36 9.78 -5.16
CA LEU A 93 -8.11 10.86 -5.76
C LEU A 93 -8.15 10.69 -7.29
N ALA A 94 -9.36 10.56 -7.86
CA ALA A 94 -9.59 10.44 -9.30
C ALA A 94 -10.64 11.46 -9.76
N GLY A 95 -10.16 12.61 -10.24
CA GLY A 95 -11.02 13.75 -10.54
C GLY A 95 -11.68 14.27 -9.26
N ARG A 96 -13.00 14.06 -9.13
CA ARG A 96 -13.77 14.41 -7.91
C ARG A 96 -14.07 13.20 -7.02
N ALA A 97 -13.82 11.98 -7.52
CA ALA A 97 -14.09 10.75 -6.81
C ALA A 97 -12.90 10.35 -5.94
N ARG A 98 -13.18 9.59 -4.89
CA ARG A 98 -12.18 9.03 -3.99
C ARG A 98 -12.43 7.54 -3.81
N PHE A 99 -11.35 6.77 -3.73
CA PHE A 99 -11.44 5.32 -3.63
C PHE A 99 -10.40 4.80 -2.65
N ASN A 100 -10.76 3.74 -1.91
CA ASN A 100 -9.76 2.89 -1.30
C ASN A 100 -9.21 1.99 -2.41
N THR A 101 -7.93 2.17 -2.72
CA THR A 101 -7.32 1.62 -3.94
C THR A 101 -6.04 0.87 -3.58
N ILE A 102 -5.73 -0.14 -4.38
CA ILE A 102 -4.45 -0.84 -4.34
C ILE A 102 -3.79 -0.76 -5.71
N ALA A 103 -2.52 -0.36 -5.76
CA ALA A 103 -1.69 -0.46 -6.96
C ALA A 103 -0.85 -1.73 -6.90
N ILE A 104 -0.71 -2.43 -8.03
CA ILE A 104 0.09 -3.65 -8.10
C ILE A 104 1.43 -3.32 -8.74
N ILE A 105 2.47 -3.25 -7.92
CA ILE A 105 3.84 -2.98 -8.36
C ILE A 105 4.55 -4.32 -8.62
N ASP A 106 4.99 -4.53 -9.86
CA ASP A 106 5.72 -5.73 -10.26
C ASP A 106 7.18 -5.70 -9.78
N ALA A 107 7.84 -6.84 -9.85
CA ALA A 107 9.22 -7.05 -9.41
C ALA A 107 10.27 -6.19 -10.16
N ASP A 108 9.92 -5.59 -11.29
CA ASP A 108 10.77 -4.64 -12.02
C ASP A 108 10.48 -3.17 -11.66
N GLY A 109 9.53 -2.93 -10.75
CA GLY A 109 9.05 -1.60 -10.34
C GLY A 109 7.91 -1.04 -11.21
N THR A 110 7.48 -1.76 -12.24
CA THR A 110 6.36 -1.34 -13.10
C THR A 110 5.05 -1.39 -12.31
N ASN A 111 4.24 -0.34 -12.41
CA ASN A 111 2.87 -0.40 -11.94
C ASN A 111 2.00 -1.09 -12.99
N LEU A 112 1.48 -2.28 -12.68
CA LEU A 112 0.63 -3.08 -13.58
C LEU A 112 -0.81 -2.58 -13.65
N GLY A 113 -1.19 -1.64 -12.78
CA GLY A 113 -2.52 -1.07 -12.70
C GLY A 113 -3.03 -1.01 -11.26
N ILE A 114 -4.29 -0.60 -11.14
CA ILE A 114 -4.96 -0.39 -9.86
C ILE A 114 -6.25 -1.21 -9.76
N TYR A 115 -6.63 -1.56 -8.54
CA TYR A 115 -7.95 -2.06 -8.20
C TYR A 115 -8.60 -1.15 -7.14
N ARG A 116 -9.85 -0.75 -7.40
CA ARG A 116 -10.67 0.06 -6.48
C ARG A 116 -11.60 -0.85 -5.70
N LYS A 117 -11.58 -0.73 -4.36
CA LYS A 117 -12.38 -1.56 -3.44
C LYS A 117 -13.86 -1.51 -3.82
N SER A 118 -14.45 -2.67 -4.11
CA SER A 118 -15.84 -2.76 -4.62
C SER A 118 -16.89 -2.78 -3.51
N HIS A 119 -16.58 -3.40 -2.37
CA HIS A 119 -17.49 -3.49 -1.23
C HIS A 119 -17.02 -2.53 -0.14
N ILE A 120 -17.80 -1.48 0.09
CA ILE A 120 -17.50 -0.43 1.05
C ILE A 120 -18.23 -0.76 2.35
N PRO A 121 -17.51 -1.04 3.44
CA PRO A 121 -18.14 -1.28 4.73
C PRO A 121 -18.75 0.02 5.24
N ASP A 122 -19.79 -0.12 6.05
CA ASP A 122 -20.40 0.96 6.82
C ASP A 122 -20.82 0.40 8.18
N GLY A 123 -20.88 1.23 9.21
CA GLY A 123 -21.28 0.79 10.53
C GLY A 123 -21.20 1.88 11.61
N PRO A 124 -22.08 1.82 12.63
CA PRO A 124 -22.00 2.70 13.79
C PRO A 124 -20.87 2.31 14.77
N GLY A 125 -20.21 1.16 14.54
CA GLY A 125 -19.52 0.37 15.56
C GLY A 125 -20.34 -0.86 15.93
#